data_AF-A0A2M7K3A8-F1
#
_entry.id   AF-A0A2M7K3A8-F1
#
_cell.length_a   1.000
_cell.length_b   1.000
_cell.length_c   1.000
_cell.angle_alpha   90.00
_cell.angle_beta   90.00
_cell.angle_gamma   90.00
#
_symmetry.space_group_name_H-M   'P 1'
#
loop_
_entity.id
_entity.type
_entity.pdbx_description
1 polymer ?
#
loop_
_entity_poly.entity_id
_entity_poly.type
_entity_poly.pdbx_seq_one_letter_code
_entity_poly.pdbx_strand_id
1 'polypeptide(L)'
;MRKIFFAASVIFLTFFLSFNVQSQNTIKYSKAKVYIDKGGLNKLASLGIAVDNGTVKKDQFIISDFSENEIKIIRENGFQYEILVDDVSKYYEERNKNANDSINSSKKKDINTVACSVDKYQTPQYFSLGSVGGFYSYEEIMTELDSMRQRFPNLVTIKQQLGSNTTIEGRKIWMVKISDNPD
;
A
#
# COMPACT_ATOMS: atom_id res chain seq x y z
N MET A 1 40.51 -43.56 5.77
CA MET A 1 40.41 -42.13 6.13
C MET A 1 39.65 -41.30 5.11
N ARG A 2 39.99 -41.31 3.81
CA ARG A 2 39.33 -40.47 2.77
C ARG A 2 37.79 -40.61 2.67
N LYS A 3 37.25 -41.83 2.85
CA LYS A 3 35.79 -42.08 2.85
C LYS A 3 35.07 -41.53 4.08
N ILE A 4 35.74 -41.46 5.24
CA ILE A 4 35.19 -40.92 6.48
C ILE A 4 35.15 -39.39 6.42
N PHE A 5 36.20 -38.75 5.88
CA PHE A 5 36.22 -37.31 5.62
C PHE A 5 35.16 -36.89 4.59
N PHE A 6 34.92 -37.71 3.56
CA PHE A 6 33.87 -37.44 2.57
C PHE A 6 32.47 -37.57 3.18
N ALA A 7 32.23 -38.60 4.01
CA ALA A 7 30.97 -38.77 4.73
C ALA A 7 30.72 -37.64 5.74
N ALA A 8 31.75 -37.20 6.48
CA ALA A 8 31.65 -36.08 7.41
C ALA A 8 31.36 -34.74 6.70
N SER A 9 31.96 -34.51 5.52
CA SER A 9 31.70 -33.32 4.70
C SER A 9 30.28 -33.29 4.14
N VAL A 10 29.74 -34.44 3.70
CA VAL A 10 28.35 -34.56 3.23
C VAL A 10 27.36 -34.31 4.37
N ILE A 11 27.64 -34.82 5.58
CA ILE A 11 26.79 -34.58 6.77
C ILE A 11 26.84 -33.10 7.21
N PHE A 12 28.00 -32.45 7.12
CA PHE A 12 28.14 -31.03 7.44
C PHE A 12 27.41 -30.13 6.41
N LEU A 13 27.45 -30.50 5.13
CA LEU A 13 26.77 -29.78 4.05
C LEU A 13 25.24 -29.93 4.13
N THR A 14 24.72 -31.10 4.49
CA THR A 14 23.27 -31.31 4.69
C THR A 14 22.75 -30.62 5.96
N PHE A 15 23.58 -30.48 7.00
CA PHE A 15 23.24 -29.71 8.19
C PHE A 15 23.16 -28.21 7.91
N PHE A 16 24.05 -27.66 7.08
CA PHE A 16 24.04 -26.24 6.69
C PHE A 16 22.85 -25.84 5.79
N LEU A 17 22.36 -26.76 4.93
CA LEU A 17 21.19 -26.51 4.07
C LEU A 17 19.86 -26.47 4.85
N SER A 18 19.80 -27.06 6.04
CA SER A 18 18.57 -27.16 6.83
C SER A 18 18.26 -25.91 7.68
N PHE A 19 19.20 -24.96 7.81
CA PHE A 19 19.03 -23.74 8.63
C PHE A 19 18.36 -22.56 7.90
N ASN A 20 18.13 -22.65 6.59
CA ASN A 20 17.55 -21.53 5.81
C ASN A 20 16.01 -21.60 5.64
N VAL A 21 15.34 -22.57 6.28
CA VAL A 21 13.87 -22.72 6.19
C VAL A 21 13.16 -22.23 7.47
N GLN A 22 13.70 -21.18 8.10
CA GLN A 22 13.07 -20.58 9.27
C GLN A 22 12.39 -19.26 8.88
N SER A 23 11.11 -19.37 8.53
CA SER A 23 10.04 -18.38 8.74
C SER A 23 10.15 -17.02 8.03
N GLN A 24 9.64 -16.96 6.79
CA GLN A 24 8.91 -15.77 6.33
C GLN A 24 7.45 -15.94 6.72
N ASN A 25 7.13 -15.82 8.01
CA ASN A 25 5.73 -15.69 8.41
C ASN A 25 5.26 -14.32 7.95
N THR A 26 4.64 -14.26 6.76
CA THR A 26 3.89 -13.09 6.34
C THR A 26 2.81 -12.86 7.39
N ILE A 27 2.94 -11.77 8.15
CA ILE A 27 1.95 -11.39 9.15
C ILE A 27 0.63 -11.17 8.41
N LYS A 28 -0.40 -11.96 8.75
CA LYS A 28 -1.74 -11.75 8.21
C LYS A 28 -2.38 -10.55 8.91
N TYR A 29 -3.01 -9.69 8.12
CA TYR A 29 -3.81 -8.58 8.61
C TYR A 29 -5.26 -8.76 8.20
N SER A 30 -6.17 -8.43 9.12
CA SER A 30 -7.61 -8.46 8.90
C SER A 30 -8.17 -7.06 9.10
N LYS A 31 -9.03 -6.60 8.18
CA LYS A 31 -9.82 -5.40 8.42
C LYS A 31 -10.92 -5.76 9.40
N ALA A 32 -10.93 -5.12 10.56
CA ALA A 32 -11.95 -5.38 11.57
C ALA A 32 -12.59 -4.09 12.07
N LYS A 33 -13.84 -4.21 12.50
CA LYS A 33 -14.55 -3.19 13.27
C LYS A 33 -14.50 -3.58 14.74
N VAL A 34 -13.84 -2.78 15.55
CA VAL A 34 -13.76 -2.97 17.00
C VAL A 34 -14.71 -1.99 17.66
N TYR A 35 -15.66 -2.49 18.43
CA TYR A 35 -16.58 -1.67 19.20
C TYR A 35 -15.88 -1.14 20.45
N ILE A 36 -16.05 0.15 20.71
CA ILE A 36 -15.41 0.87 21.81
C ILE A 36 -16.45 1.75 22.51
N ASP A 37 -16.18 2.08 23.76
CA ASP A 37 -16.94 3.02 24.57
C ASP A 37 -16.09 4.25 24.91
N LYS A 38 -16.54 5.02 25.91
CA LYS A 38 -15.80 6.19 26.39
C LYS A 38 -14.43 5.79 26.93
N GLY A 39 -13.38 6.22 26.24
CA GLY A 39 -12.00 5.89 26.58
C GLY A 39 -11.49 4.57 25.98
N GLY A 40 -12.31 3.85 25.22
CA GLY A 40 -11.92 2.60 24.58
C GLY A 40 -10.74 2.75 23.61
N LEU A 41 -10.63 3.88 22.88
CA LEU A 41 -9.44 4.16 22.05
C LEU A 41 -8.15 4.26 22.86
N ASN A 42 -8.19 4.95 24.01
CA ASN A 42 -7.02 5.07 24.88
C ASN A 42 -6.65 3.70 25.46
N LYS A 43 -7.65 2.88 25.79
CA LYS A 43 -7.41 1.49 26.23
C LYS A 43 -6.73 0.68 25.13
N LEU A 44 -7.23 0.72 23.88
CA LEU A 44 -6.59 0.04 22.75
C LEU A 44 -5.14 0.52 22.55
N ALA A 45 -4.91 1.83 22.57
CA ALA A 45 -3.56 2.41 22.46
C ALA A 45 -2.63 1.94 23.58
N SER A 46 -3.12 1.86 24.82
CA SER A 46 -2.35 1.40 25.98
C SER A 46 -1.98 -0.10 25.90
N LEU A 47 -2.71 -0.86 25.08
CA LEU A 47 -2.43 -2.27 24.79
C LEU A 47 -1.42 -2.44 23.63
N GLY A 48 -0.87 -1.34 23.11
CA GLY A 48 0.09 -1.35 22.00
C GLY A 48 -0.57 -1.49 20.63
N ILE A 49 -1.89 -1.31 20.52
CA ILE A 49 -2.60 -1.33 19.25
C ILE A 49 -2.56 0.06 18.64
N ALA A 50 -2.13 0.14 17.38
CA ALA A 50 -2.13 1.40 16.64
C ALA A 50 -3.57 1.89 16.38
N VAL A 51 -3.88 3.11 16.82
CA VAL A 51 -5.21 3.74 16.66
C VAL A 51 -5.13 5.09 15.93
N ASP A 52 -3.97 5.39 15.35
CA ASP A 52 -3.66 6.59 14.58
C ASP A 52 -4.20 6.54 13.14
N ASN A 53 -4.57 5.35 12.68
CA ASN A 53 -5.09 5.09 11.34
C ASN A 53 -6.46 4.41 11.40
N GLY A 54 -7.32 4.67 10.40
CA GLY A 54 -8.62 4.02 10.24
C GLY A 54 -9.83 4.95 10.33
N THR A 55 -11.03 4.36 10.32
CA THR A 55 -12.30 5.07 10.46
C THR A 55 -12.79 4.98 11.90
N VAL A 56 -12.85 6.12 12.59
CA VAL A 56 -13.25 6.20 14.00
C VAL A 56 -14.61 6.88 14.13
N LYS A 57 -15.51 6.24 14.87
CA LYS A 57 -16.72 6.89 15.40
C LYS A 57 -16.58 6.97 16.91
N LYS A 58 -16.49 8.20 17.43
CA LYS A 58 -16.26 8.49 18.85
C LYS A 58 -17.17 7.67 19.75
N ASP A 59 -16.56 7.03 20.75
CA ASP A 59 -17.21 6.21 21.78
C ASP A 59 -18.14 5.12 21.21
N GLN A 60 -17.87 4.64 19.98
CA GLN A 60 -18.67 3.62 19.31
C GLN A 60 -17.83 2.54 18.63
N PHE A 61 -16.94 2.92 17.70
CA PHE A 61 -16.10 1.94 17.02
C PHE A 61 -14.85 2.56 16.39
N ILE A 62 -13.87 1.70 16.12
CA ILE A 62 -12.78 1.93 15.17
C ILE A 62 -12.79 0.83 14.11
N ILE A 63 -12.58 1.18 12.85
CA ILE A 63 -12.35 0.24 11.75
C ILE A 63 -10.92 0.47 11.25
N SER A 64 -10.08 -0.55 11.37
CA SER A 64 -8.70 -0.53 10.88
C SER A 64 -8.25 -1.92 10.45
N ASP A 65 -7.03 -2.01 9.93
CA ASP A 65 -6.36 -3.26 9.57
C ASP A 65 -5.49 -3.70 10.74
N PHE A 66 -5.85 -4.82 11.36
CA PHE A 66 -5.21 -5.34 12.57
C PHE A 66 -4.49 -6.64 12.25
N SER A 67 -3.27 -6.78 12.76
CA SER A 67 -2.53 -8.04 12.72
C SER A 67 -3.24 -9.13 13.52
N GLU A 68 -2.91 -10.39 13.26
CA GLU A 68 -3.43 -11.52 14.06
C GLU A 68 -3.14 -11.37 15.56
N ASN A 69 -1.98 -10.80 15.91
CA ASN A 69 -1.62 -10.53 17.30
C ASN A 69 -2.51 -9.44 17.92
N GLU A 70 -2.79 -8.36 17.19
CA GLU A 70 -3.69 -7.30 17.67
C GLU A 70 -5.12 -7.81 17.82
N ILE A 71 -5.64 -8.61 16.87
CA ILE A 71 -6.95 -9.26 17.00
C ILE A 71 -7.00 -10.16 18.24
N LYS A 72 -5.91 -10.88 18.54
CA LYS A 72 -5.80 -11.65 19.78
C LYS A 72 -5.88 -10.75 21.02
N ILE A 73 -5.12 -9.66 21.06
CA ILE A 73 -5.15 -8.68 22.17
C ILE A 73 -6.56 -8.09 22.34
N ILE A 74 -7.22 -7.70 21.24
CA ILE A 74 -8.60 -7.18 21.23
C ILE A 74 -9.55 -8.17 21.89
N ARG A 75 -9.52 -9.43 21.45
CA ARG A 75 -10.34 -10.52 21.98
C ARG A 75 -10.07 -10.82 23.46
N GLU A 76 -8.81 -10.92 23.85
CA GLU A 76 -8.40 -11.24 25.23
C GLU A 76 -8.72 -10.11 26.21
N ASN A 77 -8.87 -8.87 25.74
CA ASN A 77 -9.25 -7.71 26.54
C ASN A 77 -10.76 -7.41 26.54
N GLY A 78 -11.57 -8.31 26.00
CA GLY A 78 -13.03 -8.28 26.06
C GLY A 78 -13.71 -7.31 25.10
N PHE A 79 -12.98 -6.76 24.12
CA PHE A 79 -13.59 -5.92 23.10
C PHE A 79 -14.44 -6.77 22.16
N GLN A 80 -15.65 -6.29 21.86
CA GLN A 80 -16.45 -6.86 20.77
C GLN A 80 -15.87 -6.40 19.43
N TYR A 81 -15.80 -7.30 18.46
CA TYR A 81 -15.29 -6.96 17.13
C TYR A 81 -15.95 -7.80 16.04
N GLU A 82 -15.87 -7.31 14.81
CA GLU A 82 -16.38 -7.93 13.60
C GLU A 82 -15.27 -7.91 12.54
N ILE A 83 -14.97 -9.06 11.94
CA ILE A 83 -14.03 -9.14 10.81
C ILE A 83 -14.78 -8.75 9.53
N LEU A 84 -14.34 -7.66 8.90
CA LEU A 84 -14.90 -7.16 7.64
C LEU A 84 -14.16 -7.74 6.43
N VAL A 85 -12.84 -7.95 6.56
CA VAL A 85 -11.99 -8.60 5.56
C VAL A 85 -10.99 -9.47 6.31
N ASP A 86 -11.01 -10.78 6.09
CA ASP A 86 -10.16 -11.73 6.83
C ASP A 86 -8.67 -11.63 6.45
N ASP A 87 -8.38 -11.41 5.18
CA ASP A 87 -7.03 -11.27 4.64
C ASP A 87 -6.98 -10.07 3.70
N VAL A 88 -6.46 -8.95 4.21
CA VAL A 88 -6.38 -7.70 3.44
C VAL A 88 -5.39 -7.82 2.29
N SER A 89 -4.30 -8.57 2.44
CA SER A 89 -3.31 -8.78 1.38
C SER A 89 -3.94 -9.48 0.19
N LYS A 90 -4.59 -10.62 0.44
CA LYS A 90 -5.33 -11.36 -0.60
C LYS A 90 -6.42 -10.51 -1.23
N TYR A 91 -7.19 -9.78 -0.41
CA TYR A 91 -8.25 -8.90 -0.90
C TYR A 91 -7.73 -7.83 -1.88
N TYR A 92 -6.62 -7.16 -1.54
CA TYR A 92 -6.04 -6.13 -2.41
C TYR A 92 -5.33 -6.72 -3.63
N GLU A 93 -4.68 -7.88 -3.51
CA GLU A 93 -4.12 -8.59 -4.68
C GLU A 93 -5.20 -8.96 -5.69
N GLU A 94 -6.32 -9.51 -5.24
CA GLU A 94 -7.46 -9.85 -6.11
C GLU A 94 -8.07 -8.61 -6.76
N ARG A 95 -8.21 -7.52 -5.99
CA ARG A 95 -8.66 -6.24 -6.51
C ARG A 95 -7.73 -5.69 -7.58
N ASN A 96 -6.41 -5.79 -7.38
CA ASN A 96 -5.40 -5.27 -8.29
C ASN A 96 -5.36 -6.01 -9.63
N LYS A 97 -5.73 -7.31 -9.67
CA LYS A 97 -5.86 -8.06 -10.94
C LYS A 97 -6.88 -7.46 -11.90
N ASN A 98 -7.91 -6.81 -11.35
CA ASN A 98 -8.99 -6.18 -12.12
C ASN A 98 -8.87 -4.65 -12.16
N ALA A 99 -7.67 -4.09 -11.96
CA ALA A 99 -7.46 -2.64 -11.94
C ALA A 99 -7.97 -1.95 -13.22
N ASN A 100 -7.82 -2.57 -14.38
CA ASN A 100 -8.32 -2.04 -15.66
C ASN A 100 -9.86 -2.01 -15.74
N ASP A 101 -10.55 -2.93 -15.07
CA ASP A 101 -12.02 -2.97 -15.02
C ASP A 101 -12.57 -1.84 -14.14
N SER A 102 -11.78 -1.30 -13.22
CA SER A 102 -12.19 -0.20 -12.34
C SER A 102 -12.37 1.15 -13.07
N ILE A 103 -11.64 1.39 -14.16
CA ILE A 103 -11.88 2.52 -15.08
C ILE A 103 -13.27 2.41 -15.71
N ASN A 104 -13.63 1.21 -16.17
CA ASN A 104 -14.91 0.96 -16.82
C ASN A 104 -16.08 0.93 -15.82
N SER A 105 -15.81 0.52 -14.58
CA SER A 105 -16.80 0.43 -13.50
C SER A 105 -17.12 1.79 -12.85
N SER A 106 -16.22 2.77 -12.98
CA SER A 106 -16.48 4.15 -12.54
C SER A 106 -17.58 4.84 -13.35
N LYS A 107 -17.92 4.31 -14.54
CA LYS A 107 -19.10 4.73 -15.33
C LYS A 107 -20.43 4.17 -14.80
N LYS A 108 -20.42 3.26 -13.82
CA LYS A 108 -21.62 2.54 -13.34
C LYS A 108 -22.04 2.87 -11.91
N LYS A 109 -21.31 3.74 -11.21
CA LYS A 109 -21.75 4.19 -9.89
C LYS A 109 -22.58 5.45 -10.09
N ASP A 110 -23.89 5.35 -9.89
CA ASP A 110 -24.81 6.47 -9.78
C ASP A 110 -24.34 7.40 -8.64
N ILE A 111 -23.35 8.23 -8.94
CA ILE A 111 -22.95 9.33 -8.10
C ILE A 111 -24.03 10.39 -8.32
N ASN A 112 -25.09 10.30 -7.53
CA ASN A 112 -26.19 11.28 -7.46
C ASN A 112 -25.74 12.62 -6.83
N THR A 113 -24.52 13.07 -7.13
CA THR A 113 -24.04 14.41 -6.81
C THR A 113 -23.81 15.18 -8.10
N VAL A 114 -24.65 16.20 -8.32
CA VAL A 114 -24.68 17.07 -9.52
C VAL A 114 -23.33 17.74 -9.82
N ALA A 115 -22.43 17.82 -8.83
CA ALA A 115 -21.10 18.40 -9.00
C ALA A 115 -20.07 17.47 -9.67
N CYS A 116 -20.29 16.16 -9.69
CA CYS A 116 -19.30 15.17 -10.15
C CYS A 116 -19.92 14.16 -11.14
N SER A 117 -20.76 14.63 -12.08
CA SER A 117 -21.25 13.78 -13.16
C SER A 117 -20.07 13.24 -13.98
N VAL A 118 -19.77 11.96 -13.79
CA VAL A 118 -18.65 11.23 -14.42
C VAL A 118 -18.78 11.25 -15.95
N ASP A 119 -19.99 11.38 -16.48
CA ASP A 119 -20.27 11.48 -17.91
C ASP A 119 -19.76 12.78 -18.58
N LYS A 120 -19.37 13.79 -17.79
CA LYS A 120 -18.96 15.10 -18.33
C LYS A 120 -17.49 15.12 -18.79
N TYR A 121 -16.64 14.22 -18.29
CA TYR A 121 -15.21 14.27 -18.54
C TYR A 121 -14.72 13.04 -19.28
N GLN A 122 -14.17 13.25 -20.47
CA GLN A 122 -13.49 12.19 -21.21
C GLN A 122 -12.10 11.95 -20.61
N THR A 123 -11.65 10.70 -20.64
CA THR A 123 -10.27 10.35 -20.28
C THR A 123 -9.31 11.12 -21.18
N PRO A 124 -8.31 11.84 -20.63
CA PRO A 124 -7.32 12.56 -21.42
C PRO A 124 -6.56 11.62 -22.37
N GLN A 125 -6.22 12.11 -23.57
CA GLN A 125 -5.60 11.31 -24.64
C GLN A 125 -4.30 10.59 -24.21
N TYR A 126 -3.52 11.19 -23.32
CA TYR A 126 -2.22 10.65 -22.88
C TYR A 126 -2.24 10.08 -21.47
N PHE A 127 -3.43 9.86 -20.89
CA PHE A 127 -3.54 9.22 -19.60
C PHE A 127 -3.47 7.69 -19.75
N SER A 128 -2.64 7.06 -18.92
CA SER A 128 -2.51 5.61 -18.80
C SER A 128 -2.63 5.21 -17.33
N LEU A 129 -2.86 3.93 -17.06
CA LEU A 129 -2.70 3.39 -15.71
C LEU A 129 -1.28 2.85 -15.53
N GLY A 130 -0.80 2.85 -14.29
CA GLY A 130 0.45 2.21 -13.94
C GLY A 130 0.30 0.71 -13.66
N SER A 131 1.44 0.02 -13.56
CA SER A 131 1.46 -1.44 -13.42
C SER A 131 1.09 -1.95 -12.02
N VAL A 132 1.13 -1.09 -11.00
CA VAL A 132 0.91 -1.48 -9.59
C VAL A 132 -0.56 -1.30 -9.22
N GLY A 133 -1.41 -2.22 -9.69
CA GLY A 133 -2.85 -2.18 -9.40
C GLY A 133 -3.55 -0.93 -9.98
N GLY A 134 -3.01 -0.40 -11.08
CA GLY A 134 -3.48 0.84 -11.71
C GLY A 134 -2.72 2.09 -11.26
N PHE A 135 -1.94 2.01 -10.19
CA PHE A 135 -1.04 3.07 -9.76
C PHE A 135 0.34 2.92 -10.42
N TYR A 136 1.02 4.04 -10.62
CA TYR A 136 2.38 4.03 -11.12
C TYR A 136 3.38 3.59 -10.05
N SER A 137 4.33 2.75 -10.45
CA SER A 137 5.57 2.57 -9.70
C SER A 137 6.38 3.87 -9.68
N TYR A 138 7.37 3.95 -8.79
CA TYR A 138 8.25 5.11 -8.75
C TYR A 138 8.96 5.35 -10.10
N GLU A 139 9.44 4.30 -10.76
CA GLU A 139 10.13 4.39 -12.05
C GLU A 139 9.17 4.80 -13.19
N GLU A 140 7.93 4.33 -13.13
CA GLU A 140 6.88 4.74 -14.07
C GLU A 140 6.55 6.23 -13.89
N ILE A 141 6.44 6.74 -12.65
CA ILE A 141 6.26 8.18 -12.41
C ILE A 141 7.40 8.98 -13.05
N MET A 142 8.66 8.53 -12.89
CA MET A 142 9.80 9.23 -13.50
C MET A 142 9.70 9.27 -15.03
N THR A 143 9.25 8.17 -15.63
CA THR A 143 9.05 8.04 -17.08
C THR A 143 7.90 8.93 -17.56
N GLU A 144 6.80 8.99 -16.82
CA GLU A 144 5.66 9.84 -17.19
C GLU A 144 6.00 11.33 -17.07
N LEU A 145 6.79 11.74 -16.07
CA LEU A 145 7.27 13.11 -15.97
C LEU A 145 8.14 13.52 -17.18
N ASP A 146 8.96 12.61 -17.70
CA ASP A 146 9.72 12.85 -18.94
C ASP A 146 8.79 12.91 -20.16
N SER A 147 7.78 12.04 -20.22
CA SER A 147 6.78 12.07 -21.29
C SER A 147 5.99 13.38 -21.31
N MET A 148 5.66 13.94 -20.14
CA MET A 148 5.00 15.23 -20.03
C MET A 148 5.83 16.35 -20.67
N ARG A 149 7.14 16.44 -20.39
CA ARG A 149 8.04 17.41 -21.05
C ARG A 149 8.13 17.19 -22.55
N GLN A 150 8.23 15.94 -22.98
CA GLN A 150 8.34 15.58 -24.40
C GLN A 150 7.09 16.00 -25.19
N ARG A 151 5.90 15.78 -24.62
CA ARG A 151 4.62 16.05 -25.29
C ARG A 151 4.19 17.51 -25.18
N PHE A 152 4.51 18.15 -24.07
CA PHE A 152 4.10 19.52 -23.77
C PHE A 152 5.31 20.43 -23.50
N PRO A 153 6.19 20.62 -24.49
CA PRO A 153 7.44 21.31 -24.27
C PRO A 153 7.30 22.81 -23.94
N ASN A 154 6.17 23.42 -24.29
CA ASN A 154 5.88 24.83 -23.99
C ASN A 154 5.07 25.00 -22.70
N LEU A 155 4.81 23.92 -21.96
CA LEU A 155 4.05 23.96 -20.72
C LEU A 155 4.79 23.34 -19.55
N VAL A 156 5.59 22.30 -19.78
CA VAL A 156 6.23 21.51 -18.72
C VAL A 156 7.74 21.68 -18.81
N THR A 157 8.43 21.80 -17.69
CA THR A 157 9.90 21.81 -17.64
C THR A 157 10.49 20.41 -17.69
N ILE A 158 11.78 20.29 -18.01
CA ILE A 158 12.53 19.06 -17.69
C ILE A 158 12.46 18.86 -16.17
N LYS A 159 12.33 17.62 -15.69
CA LYS A 159 12.36 17.35 -14.26
C LYS A 159 13.71 17.76 -13.66
N GLN A 160 13.67 18.45 -12.53
CA GLN A 160 14.84 18.98 -11.84
C GLN A 160 14.84 18.52 -10.38
N GLN A 161 16.03 18.48 -9.78
CA GLN A 161 16.12 18.22 -8.34
C GLN A 161 15.67 19.46 -7.58
N LEU A 162 14.74 19.29 -6.65
CA LEU A 162 14.28 20.34 -5.75
C LEU A 162 15.34 20.59 -4.68
N GLY A 163 16.11 21.67 -4.87
CA GLY A 163 17.20 22.04 -3.97
C GLY A 163 18.32 20.99 -3.91
N SER A 164 19.14 21.05 -2.86
CA SER A 164 20.26 20.13 -2.65
C SER A 164 19.91 18.92 -1.76
N ASN A 165 18.74 18.92 -1.13
CA ASN A 165 18.37 17.91 -0.15
C ASN A 165 17.93 16.61 -0.82
N THR A 166 18.10 15.51 -0.10
CA THR A 166 17.63 14.18 -0.48
C THR A 166 16.70 13.62 0.58
N THR A 167 15.96 12.56 0.24
CA THR A 167 15.24 11.77 1.25
C THR A 167 16.22 11.13 2.23
N ILE A 168 15.68 10.54 3.31
CA ILE A 168 16.48 9.81 4.31
C ILE A 168 17.27 8.63 3.71
N GLU A 169 16.80 8.06 2.59
CA GLU A 169 17.48 7.01 1.83
C GLU A 169 18.33 7.56 0.67
N GLY A 170 18.61 8.87 0.65
CA GLY A 170 19.48 9.49 -0.35
C GLY A 170 18.84 9.67 -1.74
N ARG A 171 17.51 9.54 -1.88
CA ARG A 171 16.84 9.76 -3.18
C ARG A 171 16.64 11.25 -3.45
N LYS A 172 16.80 11.64 -4.72
CA LYS A 172 16.50 12.99 -5.19
C LYS A 172 15.01 13.27 -5.09
N ILE A 173 14.66 14.49 -4.69
CA ILE A 173 13.28 14.99 -4.77
C ILE A 173 13.13 15.67 -6.12
N TRP A 174 12.27 15.14 -6.97
CA TRP A 174 12.07 15.67 -8.32
C TRP A 174 10.92 16.68 -8.36
N MET A 175 11.09 17.72 -9.15
CA MET A 175 10.06 18.71 -9.45
C MET A 175 9.94 18.93 -10.96
N VAL A 176 8.71 19.19 -11.40
CA VAL A 176 8.41 19.76 -12.71
C VAL A 176 7.58 21.02 -12.49
N LYS A 177 7.81 22.06 -13.28
CA LYS A 177 6.98 23.27 -13.31
C LYS A 177 6.04 23.16 -14.51
N ILE A 178 4.76 23.48 -14.29
CA ILE A 178 3.77 23.64 -15.35
C ILE A 178 3.42 25.12 -15.46
N SER A 179 3.74 25.75 -16.58
CA SER A 179 3.66 27.20 -16.79
C SER A 179 3.57 27.51 -18.28
N ASP A 180 2.86 28.58 -18.66
CA ASP A 180 2.86 29.13 -20.02
C ASP A 180 4.22 29.72 -20.43
N ASN A 181 5.10 29.97 -19.45
CA ASN A 181 6.53 30.18 -19.64
C ASN A 181 7.35 29.15 -18.83
N PRO A 182 7.63 27.96 -19.40
CA PRO A 182 8.29 26.88 -18.68
C PRO A 182 9.80 27.11 -18.54
N ASP A 183 10.46 27.69 -19.54
CA ASP A 183 11.90 27.94 -19.54
C ASP A 183 12.27 29.35 -19.02
#